data_AF-A0A5Y2QPA7-F1
#
_entry.id   AF-A0A5Y2QPA7-F1
#
_cell.length_a   1.000
_cell.length_b   1.000
_cell.length_c   1.000
_cell.angle_alpha   90.00
_cell.angle_beta   90.00
_cell.angle_gamma   90.00
#
_symmetry.space_group_name_H-M   'P 1'
#
loop_
_entity.id
_entity.type
_entity.pdbx_description
1 polymer ?
#
loop_
_entity_poly.entity_id
_entity_poly.type
_entity_poly.pdbx_seq_one_letter_code
_entity_poly.pdbx_strand_id
1 'polypeptide(L)'
;MTEFTRKYTNNAIEIIADYIQRASKNEQLQEAKTRLDKKIILFVDDENCDQSRLMSVFVPAMTSHTRERFFEEIAVALEGARS
;
A
#
# COMPACT_ATOMS: atom_id res chain seq x y z
N MET A 1 -6.90 -10.02 15.79
CA MET A 1 -6.66 -10.33 14.36
C MET A 1 -6.62 -11.84 14.20
N THR A 2 -7.50 -12.41 13.38
CA THR A 2 -7.46 -13.85 13.03
C THR A 2 -6.35 -14.11 12.01
N GLU A 3 -5.92 -15.37 11.85
CA GLU A 3 -4.95 -15.73 10.81
C GLU A 3 -5.49 -15.41 9.41
N PHE A 4 -6.81 -15.57 9.21
CA PHE A 4 -7.49 -15.21 7.97
C PHE A 4 -7.39 -13.71 7.67
N THR A 5 -7.76 -12.84 8.62
CA THR A 5 -7.64 -11.39 8.49
C THR A 5 -6.20 -10.97 8.20
N ARG A 6 -5.21 -11.59 8.86
CA ARG A 6 -3.79 -11.31 8.62
C ARG A 6 -3.38 -11.63 7.18
N LYS A 7 -3.72 -12.84 6.69
CA LYS A 7 -3.40 -13.27 5.31
C LYS A 7 -4.12 -12.41 4.28
N TYR A 8 -5.40 -12.12 4.50
CA TYR A 8 -6.18 -11.25 3.63
C TYR A 8 -5.55 -9.85 3.52
N THR A 9 -5.18 -9.26 4.67
CA THR A 9 -4.53 -7.94 4.71
C THR A 9 -3.17 -7.95 4.02
N ASN A 10 -2.34 -8.99 4.21
CA ASN A 10 -1.07 -9.13 3.48
C ASN A 10 -1.29 -9.16 1.97
N ASN A 11 -2.25 -9.97 1.50
CA ASN A 11 -2.56 -10.05 0.08
C ASN A 11 -3.03 -8.69 -0.47
N ALA A 12 -3.84 -7.94 0.29
CA ALA A 12 -4.26 -6.60 -0.08
C ALA A 12 -3.07 -5.64 -0.21
N ILE A 13 -2.14 -5.64 0.77
CA ILE A 13 -0.92 -4.83 0.73
C ILE A 13 -0.08 -5.18 -0.51
N GLU A 14 0.13 -6.48 -0.78
CA GLU A 14 0.87 -6.93 -1.95
C GLU A 14 0.24 -6.43 -3.26
N ILE A 15 -1.08 -6.60 -3.42
CA ILE A 15 -1.80 -6.15 -4.62
C ILE A 15 -1.67 -4.64 -4.82
N ILE A 16 -1.82 -3.85 -3.75
CA ILE A 16 -1.71 -2.40 -3.83
C ILE A 16 -0.29 -1.99 -4.19
N ALA A 17 0.72 -2.51 -3.47
CA ALA A 17 2.10 -2.11 -3.65
C ALA A 17 2.60 -2.46 -5.06
N ASP A 18 2.35 -3.69 -5.52
CA ASP A 18 2.73 -4.15 -6.85
C ASP A 18 2.01 -3.36 -7.97
N TYR A 19 0.73 -3.02 -7.78
CA TYR A 19 0.01 -2.15 -8.70
C TYR A 19 0.62 -0.76 -8.78
N ILE A 20 0.96 -0.14 -7.65
CA ILE A 20 1.54 1.21 -7.61
C ILE A 20 2.91 1.25 -8.27
N GLN A 21 3.77 0.25 -8.03
CA GLN A 21 5.07 0.18 -8.71
C GLN A 21 4.93 0.13 -10.24
N ARG A 22 3.93 -0.57 -10.76
CA ARG A 22 3.70 -0.71 -12.21
C ARG A 22 2.98 0.49 -12.81
N ALA A 23 1.89 0.93 -12.19
CA ALA A 23 0.99 1.95 -12.73
C ALA A 23 1.52 3.38 -12.54
N SER A 24 2.26 3.64 -11.45
CA SER A 24 2.74 4.98 -11.10
C SER A 24 4.18 5.26 -11.49
N LYS A 25 4.86 4.33 -12.18
CA LYS A 25 6.30 4.45 -12.50
C LYS A 25 6.66 5.77 -13.19
N ASN A 26 5.79 6.30 -14.05
CA ASN A 26 6.01 7.53 -14.80
C ASN A 26 5.17 8.72 -14.29
N GLU A 27 4.39 8.53 -13.22
CA GLU A 27 3.53 9.56 -12.64
C GLU A 27 4.33 10.53 -11.77
N GLN A 28 3.80 11.73 -11.59
CA GLN A 28 4.32 12.66 -10.60
C GLN A 28 4.03 12.12 -9.19
N LEU A 29 4.85 12.53 -8.20
CA LEU A 29 4.70 12.08 -6.81
C LEU A 29 3.27 12.24 -6.28
N GLN A 30 2.63 13.38 -6.54
CA GLN A 30 1.27 13.64 -6.04
C GLN A 30 0.20 12.78 -6.73
N GLU A 31 0.39 12.47 -8.02
CA GLU A 31 -0.50 11.58 -8.77
C GLU A 31 -0.37 10.14 -8.22
N ALA A 32 0.86 9.68 -7.99
CA ALA A 32 1.15 8.38 -7.41
C ALA A 32 0.55 8.24 -5.99
N LYS A 33 0.67 9.27 -5.15
CA LYS A 33 0.03 9.32 -3.83
C LYS A 33 -1.49 9.30 -3.91
N THR A 34 -2.08 10.07 -4.82
CA THR A 34 -3.54 10.08 -5.04
C THR A 34 -4.03 8.70 -5.50
N ARG A 35 -3.24 8.01 -6.34
CA ARG A 35 -3.55 6.65 -6.79
C ARG A 35 -3.45 5.64 -5.65
N LEU A 36 -2.42 5.75 -4.81
CA LEU A 36 -2.25 4.93 -3.62
C LEU A 36 -3.43 5.10 -2.67
N ASP A 37 -3.80 6.33 -2.35
CA ASP A 37 -4.93 6.65 -1.47
C ASP A 37 -6.24 6.01 -1.96
N LYS A 38 -6.56 6.20 -3.24
CA LYS A 38 -7.72 5.56 -3.88
C LYS A 38 -7.68 4.04 -3.78
N LYS A 39 -6.50 3.43 -3.93
CA LYS A 39 -6.35 1.98 -3.82
C LYS A 39 -6.53 1.49 -2.40
N ILE A 40 -6.01 2.20 -1.41
CA ILE A 40 -6.20 1.84 0.00
C ILE A 40 -7.69 1.87 0.36
N ILE A 41 -8.42 2.91 -0.02
CA ILE A 41 -9.86 3.04 0.24
C ILE A 41 -10.65 1.83 -0.27
N LEU A 42 -10.32 1.31 -1.46
CA LEU A 42 -11.01 0.13 -2.03
C LEU A 42 -10.85 -1.15 -1.19
N PHE A 43 -9.81 -1.26 -0.38
CA PHE A 43 -9.58 -2.42 0.49
C PHE A 43 -9.96 -2.16 1.95
N VAL A 44 -10.16 -0.90 2.33
CA VAL A 44 -10.61 -0.52 3.68
C VAL A 44 -12.04 -0.98 3.92
N ASP A 45 -12.91 -0.96 2.91
CA ASP A 45 -14.32 -1.35 3.06
C ASP A 45 -14.54 -2.87 3.21
N ASP A 46 -13.48 -3.69 3.16
CA ASP A 46 -13.58 -5.14 3.36
C ASP A 46 -13.51 -5.50 4.85
N GLU A 47 -14.57 -6.14 5.37
CA GLU A 47 -14.71 -6.58 6.76
C GLU A 47 -13.58 -7.53 7.22
N ASN A 48 -12.88 -8.16 6.27
CA ASN A 48 -11.79 -9.10 6.51
C ASN A 48 -10.41 -8.45 6.45
N CYS A 49 -10.33 -7.15 6.19
CA CYS A 49 -9.09 -6.38 6.11
C CYS A 49 -8.80 -5.65 7.42
N ASP A 50 -7.58 -5.80 7.94
CA ASP A 50 -7.10 -4.96 9.04
C ASP A 50 -6.70 -3.59 8.49
N GLN A 51 -7.68 -2.68 8.49
CA GLN A 51 -7.51 -1.30 8.04
C GLN A 51 -6.35 -0.58 8.73
N SER A 52 -6.17 -0.81 10.04
CA SER A 52 -5.12 -0.15 10.82
C SER A 52 -3.74 -0.57 10.32
N ARG A 53 -3.56 -1.87 10.06
CA ARG A 53 -2.32 -2.39 9.50
C ARG A 53 -2.11 -1.94 8.05
N LEU A 54 -3.15 -2.00 7.22
CA LEU A 54 -3.10 -1.54 5.83
C LEU A 54 -2.64 -0.08 5.75
N MET A 55 -3.27 0.81 6.51
CA MET A 55 -2.90 2.22 6.60
C MET A 55 -1.48 2.40 7.14
N SER A 56 -1.14 1.73 8.25
CA SER A 56 0.18 1.84 8.87
C SER A 56 1.32 1.51 7.92
N VAL A 57 1.13 0.55 7.01
CA VAL A 57 2.15 0.15 6.03
C VAL A 57 2.35 1.23 4.95
N PHE A 58 1.30 1.95 4.57
CA PHE A 58 1.37 2.95 3.50
C PHE A 58 1.55 4.40 3.96
N VAL A 59 1.40 4.70 5.26
CA VAL A 59 1.67 6.02 5.83
C VAL A 59 3.08 6.56 5.47
N PRO A 60 4.17 5.77 5.57
CA PRO A 60 5.50 6.23 5.16
C PRO A 60 5.55 6.67 3.69
N ALA A 61 4.92 5.91 2.79
CA ALA A 61 4.82 6.28 1.37
C ALA A 61 3.99 7.57 1.20
N MET A 62 2.84 7.70 1.86
CA MET A 62 1.98 8.89 1.78
C MET A 62 2.64 10.16 2.33
N THR A 63 3.51 10.03 3.33
CA THR A 63 4.22 11.15 3.97
C THR A 63 5.58 11.48 3.34
N SER A 64 5.99 10.71 2.33
CA SER A 64 7.26 10.93 1.60
C SER A 64 7.30 12.28 0.86
N HIS A 65 8.46 12.91 0.78
CA HIS A 65 8.63 14.20 0.09
C HIS A 65 9.29 14.06 -1.29
N THR A 66 9.83 12.89 -1.62
CA THR A 66 10.50 12.60 -2.89
C THR A 66 9.90 11.37 -3.55
N ARG A 67 10.06 11.27 -4.88
CA ARG A 67 9.54 10.15 -5.64
C ARG A 67 10.31 8.87 -5.34
N GLU A 68 11.62 8.99 -5.17
CA GLU A 68 12.50 7.90 -4.78
C GLU A 68 12.06 7.33 -3.44
N ARG A 69 11.85 8.19 -2.43
CA ARG A 69 11.42 7.73 -1.10
C ARG A 69 10.03 7.10 -1.13
N PHE A 70 9.11 7.66 -1.90
CA PHE A 70 7.79 7.06 -2.10
C PHE A 70 7.90 5.61 -2.59
N PHE A 71 8.66 5.37 -3.65
CA PHE A 71 8.79 4.03 -4.22
C PHE A 71 9.61 3.07 -3.36
N GLU A 72 10.58 3.56 -2.60
CA GLU A 72 11.27 2.77 -1.57
C GLU A 72 10.28 2.25 -0.52
N GLU A 73 9.43 3.11 0.04
CA GLU A 73 8.44 2.70 1.04
C GLU A 73 7.40 1.73 0.46
N ILE A 74 7.03 1.89 -0.82
CA ILE A 74 6.16 0.92 -1.52
C ILE A 74 6.86 -0.44 -1.68
N ALA A 75 8.16 -0.47 -1.95
CA ALA A 75 8.93 -1.71 -2.03
C ALA A 75 9.03 -2.39 -0.65
N VAL A 76 9.27 -1.62 0.41
CA VAL A 76 9.28 -2.13 1.80
C VAL A 76 7.92 -2.72 2.18
N ALA A 77 6.81 -2.04 1.81
CA ALA A 77 5.46 -2.56 2.00
C ALA A 77 5.24 -3.91 1.29
N LEU A 78 5.72 -4.03 0.04
CA LEU A 78 5.61 -5.25 -0.75
C LEU A 78 6.42 -6.41 -0.13
N GLU A 79 7.65 -6.15 0.29
CA GLU A 79 8.50 -7.16 0.95
C GLU A 79 7.89 -7.61 2.28
N GLY A 80 7.41 -6.67 3.09
CA GLY A 80 6.77 -6.96 4.39
C GLY A 80 5.42 -7.69 4.28
N ALA A 81 4.73 -7.58 3.14
CA ALA A 81 3.53 -8.37 2.87
C ALA A 81 3.83 -9.83 2.53
N ARG A 82 5.00 -10.08 1.91
CA ARG A 82 5.45 -11.41 1.44
C ARG A 82 6.19 -12.22 2.50
N SER A 83 6.65 -11.58 3.58
CA SER A 83 7.30 -12.22 4.75
C SER A 83 6.28 -12.81 5.73
#